data_AF-A0A498G4V9-F1
#
_entry.id   AF-A0A498G4V9-F1
#
_cell.length_a   1.000
_cell.length_b   1.000
_cell.length_c   1.000
_cell.angle_alpha   90.00
_cell.angle_beta   90.00
_cell.angle_gamma   90.00
#
_symmetry.space_group_name_H-M   'P 1'
#
loop_
_entity.id
_entity.type
_entity.pdbx_description
1 polymer ?
#
loop_
_entity_poly.entity_id
_entity_poly.type
_entity_poly.pdbx_seq_one_letter_code
_entity_poly.pdbx_strand_id
1 'polypeptide(L)'
;MVYLEGIMGQRRSSLSDVLTKEQYRNLLQTAAAIDDREESITIFYFLIVLGRAGLRIGEAIHMTQEWLDEERGMIVIPPHVDCTCGMCRHYARNLAEDNENLSFEEALDRYWMVKDESDRDVAVENDRAIEIIKLYFEEVPYDTISYSTVLRRLKKVAELTDGVNPAHVYGHMLRATAATHYAWAGMRPPALDQKHGWQDEKTKERYLKKKGRWSMLDARRIRGKTDTDEFTLRQSPPTYTDLRPSSPAQRIHVETWTPESNVNTHPRYVDDEEWMQEEISEYSASFSIITLAKAYWRFADQAIDRIFPPLEELYSEYVGVPLRGWAEGSQLRTAGVFLAHLFVGALMLAVALARIGVYIDPIAGEIHMTRIGVLSILSALAFHTMSMENLWEQALQDITGNEEIGELLTVYPSKWSLR
;
A
#
# COMPACT_ATOMS: atom_id res chain seq x y z
N MET A 1 36.90 21.41 10.48
CA MET A 1 36.10 20.32 9.88
C MET A 1 34.84 20.21 10.73
N VAL A 2 33.85 21.04 10.42
CA VAL A 2 32.61 21.20 11.18
C VAL A 2 31.59 20.26 10.53
N TYR A 3 31.01 19.37 11.33
CA TYR A 3 30.02 18.38 10.91
C TYR A 3 28.77 19.08 10.33
N LEU A 4 28.60 18.98 9.01
CA LEU A 4 27.37 19.28 8.29
C LEU A 4 26.48 18.02 8.24
N GLU A 5 26.07 17.51 9.41
CA GLU A 5 25.09 16.41 9.52
C GLU A 5 23.66 16.91 9.88
N GLY A 6 23.41 18.22 9.79
CA GLY A 6 22.21 18.84 10.36
C GLY A 6 21.03 19.15 9.42
N ILE A 7 21.10 18.92 8.11
CA ILE A 7 20.07 19.43 7.17
C ILE A 7 19.67 18.41 6.09
N MET A 8 19.60 17.13 6.46
CA MET A 8 18.78 16.16 5.74
C MET A 8 18.04 15.37 6.82
N GLY A 9 16.82 15.80 7.15
CA GLY A 9 16.00 15.13 8.16
C GLY A 9 15.94 13.65 7.85
N GLN A 10 16.55 12.82 8.69
CA GLN A 10 16.46 11.37 8.57
C GLN A 10 14.98 11.01 8.54
N ARG A 11 14.53 10.50 7.39
CA ARG A 11 13.16 10.05 7.18
C ARG A 11 12.85 8.97 8.21
N ARG A 12 11.83 9.20 9.03
CA ARG A 12 11.51 8.37 10.19
C ARG A 12 10.23 7.58 9.91
N SER A 13 10.30 6.26 10.00
CA SER A 13 9.14 5.39 9.79
C SER A 13 8.31 5.28 11.07
N SER A 14 6.99 5.31 10.95
CA SER A 14 6.07 5.08 12.06
C SER A 14 6.29 3.76 12.80
N LEU A 15 6.79 2.75 12.09
CA LEU A 15 7.15 1.45 12.63
C LEU A 15 8.34 1.50 13.60
N SER A 16 9.24 2.48 13.50
CA SER A 16 10.34 2.63 14.47
C SER A 16 9.88 3.18 15.81
N ASP A 17 8.73 3.85 15.82
CA ASP A 17 8.23 4.62 16.97
C ASP A 17 7.11 3.90 17.73
N VAL A 18 6.76 2.67 17.33
CA VAL A 18 5.74 1.84 17.98
C VAL A 18 5.99 1.72 19.49
N LEU A 19 4.94 1.99 20.26
CA LEU A 19 4.99 1.90 21.72
C LEU A 19 4.94 0.45 22.20
N THR A 20 5.61 0.18 23.31
CA THR A 20 5.44 -1.07 24.08
C THR A 20 4.08 -1.11 24.80
N LYS A 21 3.66 -2.28 25.29
CA LYS A 21 2.43 -2.41 26.12
C LYS A 21 2.46 -1.55 27.37
N GLU A 22 3.64 -1.38 27.95
CA GLU A 22 3.82 -0.62 29.18
C GLU A 22 3.73 0.87 28.90
N GLN A 23 4.48 1.38 27.91
CA GLN A 23 4.39 2.77 27.47
C GLN A 23 2.95 3.16 27.08
N TYR A 24 2.26 2.32 26.31
CA TYR A 24 0.88 2.58 25.91
C TYR A 24 -0.10 2.57 27.09
N ARG A 25 0.13 1.69 28.09
CA ARG A 25 -0.67 1.66 29.32
C ARG A 25 -0.42 2.91 30.18
N ASN A 26 0.83 3.31 30.32
CA ASN A 26 1.20 4.51 31.06
C ASN A 26 0.56 5.75 30.42
N LEU A 27 0.54 5.85 29.08
CA LEU A 27 -0.18 6.93 28.38
C LEU A 27 -1.66 6.97 28.74
N LEU A 28 -2.35 5.83 28.75
CA LEU A 28 -3.77 5.77 29.13
C LEU A 28 -3.98 6.17 30.61
N GLN A 29 -3.08 5.76 31.50
CA GLN A 29 -3.13 6.14 32.92
C GLN A 29 -2.91 7.63 33.11
N THR A 30 -1.89 8.21 32.47
CA THR A 30 -1.63 9.66 32.48
C THR A 30 -2.82 10.42 31.89
N ALA A 31 -3.38 9.95 30.77
CA ALA A 31 -4.55 10.56 30.14
C ALA A 31 -5.74 10.62 31.11
N ALA A 32 -6.08 9.49 31.76
CA ALA A 32 -7.18 9.40 32.71
C ALA A 32 -6.93 10.23 34.00
N ALA A 33 -5.67 10.47 34.34
CA ALA A 33 -5.27 11.23 35.51
C ALA A 33 -5.30 12.76 35.29
N ILE A 34 -5.47 13.26 34.07
CA ILE A 34 -5.60 14.72 33.83
C ILE A 34 -6.79 15.27 34.60
N ASP A 35 -6.58 16.37 35.32
CA ASP A 35 -7.60 16.95 36.18
C ASP A 35 -8.80 17.48 35.39
N ASP A 36 -8.52 18.23 34.32
CA ASP A 36 -9.52 18.66 33.34
C ASP A 36 -10.20 17.43 32.72
N ARG A 37 -11.49 17.28 33.03
CA ARG A 37 -12.26 16.08 32.67
C ARG A 37 -12.50 15.99 31.17
N GLU A 38 -12.82 17.10 30.50
CA GLU A 38 -13.13 17.12 29.07
C GLU A 38 -11.87 16.77 28.26
N GLU A 39 -10.73 17.33 28.67
CA GLU A 39 -9.44 17.05 28.03
C GLU A 39 -8.96 15.63 28.30
N SER A 40 -9.12 15.16 29.54
CA SER A 40 -8.87 13.76 29.95
C SER A 40 -9.65 12.77 29.08
N ILE A 41 -10.96 12.98 28.92
CA ILE A 41 -11.83 12.15 28.06
C ILE A 41 -11.37 12.23 26.61
N THR A 42 -11.15 13.45 26.09
CA THR A 42 -10.73 13.67 24.70
C THR A 42 -9.45 12.91 24.37
N ILE A 43 -8.42 13.03 25.20
CA ILE A 43 -7.14 12.37 24.96
C ILE A 43 -7.28 10.85 25.07
N PHE A 44 -7.98 10.36 26.08
CA PHE A 44 -8.18 8.93 26.27
C PHE A 44 -8.94 8.34 25.08
N TYR A 45 -9.97 9.03 24.58
CA TYR A 45 -10.70 8.68 23.37
C TYR A 45 -9.74 8.55 22.17
N PHE A 46 -8.93 9.57 21.88
CA PHE A 46 -7.99 9.52 20.75
C PHE A 46 -6.92 8.45 20.90
N LEU A 47 -6.43 8.21 22.12
CA LEU A 47 -5.53 7.08 22.37
C LEU A 47 -6.24 5.77 22.01
N ILE A 48 -7.48 5.55 22.42
CA ILE A 48 -8.22 4.32 22.11
C ILE A 48 -8.52 4.19 20.62
N VAL A 49 -9.11 5.17 19.95
CA VAL A 49 -9.51 5.00 18.55
C VAL A 49 -8.31 4.94 17.59
N LEU A 50 -7.21 5.64 17.88
CA LEU A 50 -5.99 5.56 17.07
C LEU A 50 -5.10 4.39 17.47
N GLY A 51 -4.83 4.23 18.76
CA GLY A 51 -3.84 3.30 19.32
C GLY A 51 -4.35 1.90 19.63
N ARG A 52 -5.68 1.71 19.63
CA ARG A 52 -6.31 0.41 19.87
C ARG A 52 -7.27 0.01 18.76
N ALA A 53 -8.20 0.88 18.35
CA ALA A 53 -9.06 0.55 17.21
C ALA A 53 -8.25 0.55 15.90
N GLY A 54 -7.25 1.43 15.79
CA GLY A 54 -6.35 1.51 14.65
C GLY A 54 -6.87 2.45 13.56
N LEU A 55 -7.75 3.39 13.89
CA LEU A 55 -8.27 4.36 12.94
C LEU A 55 -7.15 5.27 12.41
N ARG A 56 -7.31 5.74 11.17
CA ARG A 56 -6.54 6.87 10.67
C ARG A 56 -6.96 8.11 11.45
N ILE A 57 -6.05 9.07 11.59
CA ILE A 57 -6.37 10.33 12.27
C ILE A 57 -7.49 11.11 11.56
N GLY A 58 -7.56 11.03 10.24
CA GLY A 58 -8.68 11.57 9.47
C GLY A 58 -10.00 10.88 9.83
N GLU A 59 -10.03 9.56 10.00
CA GLU A 59 -11.21 8.82 10.46
C GLU A 59 -11.60 9.24 11.88
N ALA A 60 -10.64 9.32 12.81
CA ALA A 60 -10.90 9.62 14.22
C ALA A 60 -11.46 11.03 14.49
N ILE A 61 -11.02 12.05 13.74
CA ILE A 61 -11.51 13.43 13.93
C ILE A 61 -12.87 13.71 13.25
N HIS A 62 -13.29 12.84 12.33
CA HIS A 62 -14.58 12.93 11.63
C HIS A 62 -15.61 11.93 12.15
N MET A 63 -15.20 11.02 13.03
CA MET A 63 -16.09 10.05 13.64
C MET A 63 -17.23 10.76 14.36
N THR A 64 -18.45 10.28 14.14
CA THR A 64 -19.65 10.70 14.87
C THR A 64 -20.16 9.56 15.75
N GLN A 65 -21.09 9.86 16.66
CA GLN A 65 -21.62 8.83 17.56
C GLN A 65 -22.34 7.70 16.79
N GLU A 66 -22.96 8.02 15.66
CA GLU A 66 -23.70 7.08 14.82
C GLU A 66 -22.81 6.02 14.18
N TRP A 67 -21.48 6.22 14.15
CA TRP A 67 -20.56 5.21 13.65
C TRP A 67 -20.40 4.05 14.64
N LEU A 68 -20.73 4.24 15.91
CA LEU A 68 -20.65 3.18 16.91
C LEU A 68 -21.90 2.28 16.85
N ASP A 69 -21.71 1.04 16.39
CA ASP A 69 -22.66 -0.04 16.59
C ASP A 69 -22.35 -0.72 17.94
N GLU A 70 -23.07 -0.29 18.99
CA GLU A 70 -22.88 -0.82 20.35
C GLU A 70 -23.25 -2.30 20.45
N GLU A 71 -24.25 -2.77 19.69
CA GLU A 71 -24.72 -4.15 19.74
C GLU A 71 -23.65 -5.11 19.20
N ARG A 72 -22.98 -4.71 18.11
CA ARG A 72 -21.92 -5.50 17.49
C ARG A 72 -20.53 -5.18 18.04
N GLY A 73 -20.39 -4.10 18.81
CA GLY A 73 -19.08 -3.61 19.27
C GLY A 73 -18.18 -3.18 18.12
N MET A 74 -18.73 -2.49 17.11
CA MET A 74 -18.03 -2.09 15.89
C MET A 74 -18.09 -0.58 15.68
N ILE A 75 -17.04 -0.01 15.10
CA ILE A 75 -17.07 1.32 14.47
C ILE A 75 -17.30 1.10 12.96
N VAL A 76 -18.43 1.54 12.44
CA VAL A 76 -18.80 1.49 11.02
C VAL A 76 -18.30 2.77 10.36
N ILE A 77 -17.22 2.68 9.59
CA ILE A 77 -16.65 3.84 8.89
C ILE A 77 -17.44 4.04 7.59
N PRO A 78 -18.16 5.17 7.41
CA PRO A 78 -18.88 5.44 6.19
C PRO A 78 -17.92 5.72 5.03
N PRO A 79 -18.30 5.42 3.78
CA PRO A 79 -17.47 5.72 2.61
C PRO A 79 -17.26 7.22 2.39
N HIS A 80 -18.20 8.05 2.84
CA HIS A 80 -18.18 9.49 2.67
C HIS A 80 -18.92 10.20 3.81
N VAL A 81 -18.49 11.42 4.13
CA VAL A 81 -19.07 12.30 5.14
C VAL A 81 -19.04 13.73 4.62
N ASP A 82 -20.17 14.42 4.69
CA ASP A 82 -20.22 15.86 4.45
C ASP A 82 -19.47 16.60 5.57
N CYS A 83 -18.27 17.08 5.27
CA CYS A 83 -17.45 17.81 6.22
C CYS A 83 -16.86 19.09 5.64
N THR A 84 -16.95 20.17 6.40
CA THR A 84 -16.39 21.48 6.01
C THR A 84 -15.32 21.99 6.97
N CYS A 85 -14.66 21.08 7.71
CA CYS A 85 -13.60 21.44 8.65
C CYS A 85 -12.38 22.03 7.93
N GLY A 86 -11.49 22.68 8.68
CA GLY A 86 -10.29 23.32 8.12
C GLY A 86 -9.37 22.36 7.35
N MET A 87 -9.30 21.09 7.77
CA MET A 87 -8.54 20.06 7.06
C MET A 87 -9.18 19.74 5.70
N CYS A 88 -10.48 19.44 5.68
CA CYS A 88 -11.20 19.12 4.44
C CYS A 88 -11.18 20.29 3.46
N ARG A 89 -11.35 21.53 3.94
CA ARG A 89 -11.21 22.72 3.10
C ARG A 89 -9.80 22.90 2.54
N HIS A 90 -8.76 22.62 3.33
CA HIS A 90 -7.39 22.72 2.86
C HIS A 90 -7.12 21.74 1.71
N TYR A 91 -7.47 20.47 1.91
CA TYR A 91 -7.20 19.49 0.88
C TYR A 91 -8.17 19.56 -0.32
N ALA A 92 -9.44 19.93 -0.11
CA ALA A 92 -10.35 20.21 -1.21
C ALA A 92 -9.82 21.34 -2.11
N ARG A 93 -9.18 22.34 -1.52
CA ARG A 93 -8.50 23.40 -2.28
C ARG A 93 -7.33 22.85 -3.08
N ASN A 94 -6.45 22.07 -2.47
CA ASN A 94 -5.33 21.45 -3.20
C ASN A 94 -5.85 20.58 -4.36
N LEU A 95 -6.90 19.79 -4.12
CA LEU A 95 -7.52 18.95 -5.14
C LEU A 95 -8.10 19.77 -6.31
N ALA A 96 -8.78 20.88 -6.02
CA ALA A 96 -9.30 21.79 -7.05
C ALA A 96 -8.17 22.52 -7.81
N GLU A 97 -7.08 22.89 -7.13
CA GLU A 97 -5.90 23.51 -7.75
C GLU A 97 -5.18 22.52 -8.69
N ASP A 98 -5.16 21.23 -8.35
CA ASP A 98 -4.54 20.17 -9.15
C ASP A 98 -5.43 19.66 -10.31
N ASN A 99 -6.72 20.04 -10.35
CA ASN A 99 -7.69 19.57 -11.34
C ASN A 99 -8.43 20.72 -12.02
N GLU A 100 -8.06 21.04 -13.27
CA GLU A 100 -8.63 22.17 -14.04
C GLU A 100 -10.17 22.13 -14.23
N ASN A 101 -10.79 20.96 -14.07
CA ASN A 101 -12.23 20.75 -14.27
C ASN A 101 -13.02 20.56 -12.96
N LEU A 102 -12.42 20.86 -11.80
CA LEU A 102 -13.06 20.67 -10.50
C LEU A 102 -13.08 21.99 -9.72
N SER A 103 -14.27 22.51 -9.43
CA SER A 103 -14.38 23.68 -8.54
C SER A 103 -14.05 23.32 -7.09
N PHE A 104 -13.71 24.32 -6.27
CA PHE A 104 -13.49 24.11 -4.84
C PHE A 104 -14.72 23.53 -4.13
N GLU A 105 -15.91 23.99 -4.50
CA GLU A 105 -17.18 23.54 -3.95
C GLU A 105 -17.45 22.08 -4.30
N GLU A 106 -17.25 21.68 -5.56
CA GLU A 106 -17.36 20.27 -5.98
C GLU A 106 -16.27 19.40 -5.36
N ALA A 107 -15.05 19.92 -5.19
CA ALA A 107 -13.99 19.22 -4.50
C ALA A 107 -14.34 19.01 -3.03
N LEU A 108 -14.86 20.03 -2.35
CA LEU A 108 -15.21 19.98 -0.92
C LEU A 108 -16.37 19.03 -0.65
N ASP A 109 -17.42 19.08 -1.48
CA ASP A 109 -18.56 18.16 -1.45
C ASP A 109 -18.10 16.70 -1.55
N ARG A 110 -17.05 16.44 -2.34
CA ARG A 110 -16.48 15.11 -2.53
C ARG A 110 -15.34 14.78 -1.59
N TYR A 111 -14.84 15.72 -0.79
CA TYR A 111 -13.48 15.59 -0.27
C TYR A 111 -13.33 14.54 0.82
N TRP A 112 -14.18 14.57 1.86
CA TRP A 112 -14.05 13.55 2.90
C TRP A 112 -14.68 12.25 2.43
N MET A 113 -13.84 11.46 1.79
CA MET A 113 -14.07 10.07 1.44
C MET A 113 -12.94 9.24 2.05
N VAL A 114 -13.26 8.02 2.45
CA VAL A 114 -12.25 7.07 2.92
C VAL A 114 -11.17 6.92 1.84
N LYS A 115 -9.90 6.94 2.27
CA LYS A 115 -8.76 6.75 1.35
C LYS A 115 -8.94 5.41 0.63
N ASP A 116 -8.84 5.41 -0.69
CA ASP A 116 -8.81 4.20 -1.53
C ASP A 116 -9.95 3.19 -1.27
N GLU A 117 -11.20 3.67 -1.09
CA GLU A 117 -12.36 2.79 -0.81
C GLU A 117 -12.11 1.86 0.41
N SER A 118 -11.43 2.39 1.44
CA SER A 118 -11.10 1.64 2.66
C SER A 118 -12.15 1.79 3.77
N ASP A 119 -13.41 2.01 3.41
CA ASP A 119 -14.54 1.89 4.31
C ASP A 119 -14.62 0.46 4.81
N ARG A 120 -14.84 0.34 6.13
CA ARG A 120 -14.77 -0.95 6.82
C ARG A 120 -15.35 -0.81 8.22
N ASP A 121 -15.75 -1.95 8.76
CA ASP A 121 -16.12 -2.05 10.15
C ASP A 121 -14.88 -2.39 11.00
N VAL A 122 -14.65 -1.60 12.05
CA VAL A 122 -13.51 -1.76 12.96
C VAL A 122 -13.99 -2.23 14.33
N ALA A 123 -13.62 -3.45 14.71
CA ALA A 123 -13.98 -4.02 16.00
C ALA A 123 -13.40 -3.26 17.21
N VAL A 124 -14.27 -2.94 18.17
CA VAL A 124 -14.03 -2.27 19.46
C VAL A 124 -14.76 -2.97 20.61
N GLU A 125 -14.69 -4.30 20.64
CA GLU A 125 -15.51 -5.23 21.44
C GLU A 125 -15.32 -5.21 22.97
N ASN A 126 -14.58 -4.25 23.56
CA ASN A 126 -14.39 -4.23 25.01
C ASN A 126 -15.02 -2.98 25.64
N ASP A 127 -15.50 -3.15 26.87
CA ASP A 127 -16.19 -2.13 27.66
C ASP A 127 -15.42 -0.82 27.74
N ARG A 128 -14.07 -0.87 27.84
CA ARG A 128 -13.23 0.35 27.83
C ARG A 128 -13.43 1.16 26.55
N ALA A 129 -13.43 0.51 25.39
CA ALA A 129 -13.53 1.22 24.12
C ALA A 129 -14.94 1.80 23.93
N ILE A 130 -15.97 1.00 24.23
CA ILE A 130 -17.36 1.44 24.15
C ILE A 130 -17.61 2.60 25.13
N GLU A 131 -17.20 2.47 26.40
CA GLU A 131 -17.37 3.49 27.43
C GLU A 131 -16.75 4.82 27.00
N ILE A 132 -15.48 4.83 26.57
CA ILE A 132 -14.83 6.11 26.26
C ILE A 132 -15.41 6.78 25.01
N ILE A 133 -15.83 6.00 24.00
CA ILE A 133 -16.46 6.56 22.80
C ILE A 133 -17.76 7.27 23.20
N LYS A 134 -18.57 6.64 24.07
CA LYS A 134 -19.80 7.24 24.58
C LYS A 134 -19.53 8.49 25.40
N LEU A 135 -18.62 8.41 26.38
CA LEU A 135 -18.23 9.55 27.21
C LEU A 135 -17.73 10.72 26.38
N TYR A 136 -16.98 10.47 25.30
CA TYR A 136 -16.51 11.52 24.41
C TYR A 136 -17.67 12.29 23.78
N PHE A 137 -18.63 11.58 23.17
CA PHE A 137 -19.77 12.23 22.50
C PHE A 137 -20.82 12.78 23.48
N GLU A 138 -20.90 12.25 24.70
CA GLU A 138 -21.83 12.73 25.73
C GLU A 138 -21.30 13.97 26.48
N GLU A 139 -20.00 14.05 26.74
CA GLU A 139 -19.44 15.07 27.65
C GLU A 139 -18.56 16.12 26.97
N VAL A 140 -17.98 15.87 25.79
CA VAL A 140 -17.07 16.84 25.14
C VAL A 140 -17.88 17.78 24.24
N PRO A 141 -17.86 19.11 24.50
CA PRO A 141 -18.81 20.06 23.88
C PRO A 141 -18.45 20.49 22.45
N TYR A 142 -17.40 19.93 21.85
CA TYR A 142 -16.94 20.33 20.51
C TYR A 142 -17.39 19.32 19.46
N ASP A 143 -18.09 19.82 18.44
CA ASP A 143 -18.52 19.05 17.28
C ASP A 143 -17.36 18.71 16.34
N THR A 144 -16.30 19.52 16.34
CA THR A 144 -15.15 19.36 15.46
C THR A 144 -13.84 19.73 16.18
N ILE A 145 -12.88 18.81 16.15
CA ILE A 145 -11.54 19.03 16.68
C ILE A 145 -10.51 19.00 15.55
N SER A 146 -9.61 19.98 15.53
CA SER A 146 -8.56 20.01 14.51
C SER A 146 -7.47 18.97 14.78
N TYR A 147 -6.88 18.44 13.71
CA TYR A 147 -5.71 17.56 13.78
C TYR A 147 -4.58 18.13 14.64
N SER A 148 -4.28 19.42 14.47
CA SER A 148 -3.20 20.09 15.21
C SER A 148 -3.49 20.14 16.71
N THR A 149 -4.75 20.32 17.10
CA THR A 149 -5.17 20.29 18.50
C THR A 149 -5.03 18.88 19.09
N VAL A 150 -5.50 17.84 18.39
CA VAL A 150 -5.32 16.44 18.82
C VAL A 150 -3.85 16.12 19.00
N LEU A 151 -3.02 16.44 18.00
CA LEU A 151 -1.60 16.13 18.03
C LEU A 151 -0.88 16.85 19.17
N ARG A 152 -1.19 18.14 19.40
CA ARG A 152 -0.63 18.92 20.50
C ARG A 152 -0.97 18.31 21.85
N ARG A 153 -2.24 17.92 22.06
CA ARG A 153 -2.72 17.27 23.29
C ARG A 153 -2.06 15.90 23.52
N LEU A 154 -1.99 15.06 22.48
CA LEU A 154 -1.30 13.77 22.54
C LEU A 154 0.18 13.92 22.89
N LYS A 155 0.87 14.91 22.32
CA LYS A 155 2.27 15.22 22.63
C LYS A 155 2.43 15.72 24.06
N LYS A 156 1.51 16.55 24.57
CA LYS A 156 1.56 17.02 25.95
C LYS A 156 1.41 15.85 26.93
N VAL A 157 0.49 14.93 26.68
CA VAL A 157 0.32 13.74 27.53
C VAL A 157 1.53 12.83 27.48
N ALA A 158 2.14 12.69 26.31
CA ALA A 158 3.40 11.95 26.17
C ALA A 158 4.55 12.57 26.95
N GLU A 159 4.65 13.91 26.98
CA GLU A 159 5.63 14.64 27.80
C GLU A 159 5.42 14.41 29.30
N LEU A 160 4.16 14.24 29.72
CA LEU A 160 3.79 13.93 31.12
C LEU A 160 3.91 12.43 31.46
N THR A 161 4.28 11.58 30.50
CA THR A 161 4.28 10.12 30.69
C THR A 161 5.70 9.57 30.70
N ASP A 162 6.08 8.96 31.82
CA ASP A 162 7.39 8.32 31.97
C ASP A 162 7.66 7.26 30.90
N GLY A 163 8.83 7.37 30.28
CA GLY A 163 9.31 6.43 29.27
C GLY A 163 8.70 6.64 27.88
N VAL A 164 7.92 7.70 27.65
CA VAL A 164 7.37 8.02 26.33
C VAL A 164 8.01 9.29 25.78
N ASN A 165 8.55 9.21 24.55
CA ASN A 165 9.15 10.38 23.91
C ASN A 165 8.07 11.16 23.14
N PRO A 166 7.75 12.42 23.52
CA PRO A 166 6.70 13.21 22.84
C PRO A 166 7.03 13.53 21.38
N ALA A 167 8.30 13.50 20.97
CA ALA A 167 8.66 13.64 19.56
C ALA A 167 8.21 12.44 18.70
N HIS A 168 7.92 11.29 19.32
CA HIS A 168 7.55 10.04 18.65
C HIS A 168 6.03 9.80 18.70
N VAL A 169 5.25 10.66 19.37
CA VAL A 169 3.80 10.50 19.52
C VAL A 169 3.03 11.31 18.50
N TYR A 170 2.26 10.61 17.66
CA TYR A 170 1.41 11.14 16.60
C TYR A 170 0.42 10.07 16.11
N GLY A 171 -0.62 10.48 15.38
CA GLY A 171 -1.73 9.59 15.01
C GLY A 171 -1.30 8.34 14.20
N HIS A 172 -0.42 8.50 13.22
CA HIS A 172 0.02 7.37 12.40
C HIS A 172 0.91 6.37 13.18
N MET A 173 1.73 6.85 14.14
CA MET A 173 2.45 5.95 15.05
C MET A 173 1.49 5.19 15.99
N LEU A 174 0.44 5.85 16.51
CA LEU A 174 -0.56 5.18 17.34
C LEU A 174 -1.26 4.07 16.55
N ARG A 175 -1.65 4.34 15.30
CA ARG A 175 -2.18 3.32 14.39
C ARG A 175 -1.19 2.18 14.13
N ALA A 176 0.09 2.50 13.90
CA ALA A 176 1.15 1.49 13.77
C ALA A 176 1.33 0.66 15.06
N THR A 177 1.12 1.27 16.23
CA THR A 177 1.13 0.60 17.53
C THR A 177 -0.03 -0.39 17.63
N ALA A 178 -1.25 -0.01 17.21
CA ALA A 178 -2.40 -0.90 17.16
C ALA A 178 -2.10 -2.12 16.27
N ALA A 179 -1.70 -1.89 15.02
CA ALA A 179 -1.37 -2.94 14.06
C ALA A 179 -0.29 -3.90 14.59
N THR A 180 0.79 -3.35 15.15
CA THR A 180 1.88 -4.15 15.72
C THR A 180 1.41 -4.98 16.92
N HIS A 181 0.60 -4.39 17.80
CA HIS A 181 0.08 -5.09 18.99
C HIS A 181 -0.87 -6.21 18.59
N TYR A 182 -1.74 -6.03 17.59
CA TYR A 182 -2.61 -7.10 17.10
C TYR A 182 -1.84 -8.19 16.35
N ALA A 183 -0.87 -7.82 15.51
CA ALA A 183 0.04 -8.78 14.89
C ALA A 183 0.80 -9.59 15.96
N TRP A 184 1.23 -8.93 17.04
CA TRP A 184 1.83 -9.60 18.19
C TRP A 184 0.81 -10.36 19.05
N ALA A 185 -0.47 -10.03 19.01
CA ALA A 185 -1.50 -10.84 19.65
C ALA A 185 -1.87 -12.09 18.82
N GLY A 186 -1.32 -12.24 17.61
CA GLY A 186 -1.58 -13.37 16.71
C GLY A 186 -2.73 -13.13 15.73
N MET A 187 -3.18 -11.89 15.54
CA MET A 187 -4.18 -11.55 14.52
C MET A 187 -3.62 -11.87 13.14
N ARG A 188 -4.38 -12.64 12.34
CA ARG A 188 -3.95 -13.07 11.00
C ARG A 188 -3.88 -11.89 10.03
N PRO A 189 -3.01 -11.93 9.00
CA PRO A 189 -2.87 -10.84 8.04
C PRO A 189 -4.18 -10.37 7.40
N PRO A 190 -5.08 -11.25 6.91
CA PRO A 190 -6.36 -10.78 6.33
C PRO A 190 -7.25 -10.01 7.30
N ALA A 191 -7.19 -10.35 8.60
CA ALA A 191 -7.93 -9.63 9.63
C ALA A 191 -7.27 -8.28 9.96
N LEU A 192 -5.94 -8.18 9.88
CA LEU A 192 -5.24 -6.90 9.98
C LEU A 192 -5.61 -5.98 8.82
N ASP A 193 -5.75 -6.53 7.60
CA ASP A 193 -6.14 -5.79 6.40
C ASP A 193 -7.53 -5.19 6.55
N GLN A 194 -8.50 -6.01 6.93
CA GLN A 194 -9.86 -5.53 7.19
C GLN A 194 -9.90 -4.53 8.35
N LYS A 195 -9.11 -4.73 9.41
CA LYS A 195 -9.12 -3.81 10.55
C LYS A 195 -8.50 -2.45 10.21
N HIS A 196 -7.42 -2.43 9.45
CA HIS A 196 -6.69 -1.21 9.15
C HIS A 196 -7.06 -0.61 7.79
N GLY A 197 -7.74 -1.32 6.90
CA GLY A 197 -8.06 -0.82 5.56
C GLY A 197 -6.81 -0.75 4.69
N TRP A 198 -6.00 -1.82 4.71
CA TRP A 198 -4.80 -1.94 3.90
C TRP A 198 -5.11 -2.67 2.60
N GLN A 199 -4.80 -2.04 1.47
CA GLN A 199 -4.92 -2.65 0.14
C GLN A 199 -3.61 -3.30 -0.33
N ASP A 200 -2.46 -2.81 0.12
CA ASP A 200 -1.13 -3.26 -0.31
C ASP A 200 -0.51 -4.31 0.63
N GLU A 201 -0.12 -5.46 0.07
CA GLU A 201 0.56 -6.56 0.74
C GLU A 201 1.90 -6.14 1.38
N LYS A 202 2.65 -5.22 0.74
CA LYS A 202 3.97 -4.79 1.25
C LYS A 202 3.85 -4.06 2.59
N THR A 203 2.77 -3.30 2.78
CA THR A 203 2.47 -2.64 4.06
C THR A 203 2.42 -3.68 5.19
N LYS A 204 1.71 -4.78 4.95
CA LYS A 204 1.48 -5.87 5.92
C LYS A 204 2.79 -6.52 6.32
N GLU A 205 3.60 -6.88 5.32
CA GLU A 205 4.87 -7.55 5.51
C GLU A 205 5.79 -6.79 6.47
N ARG A 206 5.78 -5.45 6.46
CA ARG A 206 6.63 -4.64 7.35
C ARG A 206 6.29 -4.83 8.83
N TYR A 207 5.00 -4.92 9.17
CA TYR A 207 4.55 -5.19 10.55
C TYR A 207 4.88 -6.63 10.98
N LEU A 208 4.86 -7.58 10.05
CA LEU A 208 5.08 -9.01 10.31
C LEU A 208 6.59 -9.36 10.39
N LYS A 209 7.43 -8.76 9.54
CA LYS A 209 8.86 -9.11 9.36
C LYS A 209 9.72 -8.75 10.57
N LYS A 210 9.37 -7.75 11.36
CA LYS A 210 10.31 -7.09 12.30
C LYS A 210 10.82 -7.96 13.46
N LYS A 211 10.24 -9.14 13.76
CA LYS A 211 10.67 -9.94 14.93
C LYS A 211 10.80 -11.45 14.76
N GLY A 212 10.67 -12.02 13.55
CA GLY A 212 10.66 -13.49 13.37
C GLY A 212 9.57 -14.22 14.18
N ARG A 213 8.66 -13.45 14.80
CA ARG A 213 7.69 -13.92 15.78
C ARG A 213 6.61 -14.74 15.11
N TRP A 214 6.23 -14.38 13.89
CA TRP A 214 5.34 -15.21 13.07
C TRP A 214 5.94 -16.57 12.74
N SER A 215 7.22 -16.61 12.35
CA SER A 215 7.91 -17.89 12.14
C SER A 215 7.92 -18.74 13.42
N MET A 216 8.13 -18.12 14.59
CA MET A 216 8.05 -18.81 15.88
C MET A 216 6.62 -19.29 16.20
N LEU A 217 5.59 -18.45 16.02
CA LEU A 217 4.19 -18.77 16.28
C LEU A 217 3.71 -19.90 15.37
N ASP A 218 4.01 -19.84 14.06
CA ASP A 218 3.67 -20.90 13.13
C ASP A 218 4.43 -22.20 13.45
N ALA A 219 5.72 -22.12 13.79
CA ALA A 219 6.49 -23.29 14.22
C ALA A 219 5.90 -23.92 15.49
N ARG A 220 5.40 -23.11 16.45
CA ARG A 220 4.71 -23.61 17.65
C ARG A 220 3.38 -24.26 17.31
N ARG A 221 2.55 -23.59 16.50
CA ARG A 221 1.25 -24.09 16.01
C ARG A 221 1.40 -25.43 15.31
N ILE A 222 2.35 -25.54 14.38
CA ILE A 222 2.65 -26.78 13.63
C ILE A 222 3.12 -27.90 14.57
N ARG A 223 3.86 -27.57 15.64
CA ARG A 223 4.36 -28.55 16.62
C ARG A 223 3.35 -28.87 17.72
N GLY A 224 2.10 -28.42 17.61
CA GLY A 224 1.06 -28.66 18.62
C GLY A 224 1.38 -28.05 19.99
N LYS A 225 2.31 -27.09 20.05
CA LYS A 225 2.58 -26.37 21.30
C LYS A 225 1.44 -25.39 21.52
N THR A 226 0.74 -25.52 22.65
CA THR A 226 -0.14 -24.46 23.14
C THR A 226 0.70 -23.20 23.31
N ASP A 227 0.17 -22.06 22.89
CA ASP A 227 0.89 -20.79 22.94
C ASP A 227 1.02 -20.39 24.43
N THR A 228 2.16 -20.70 25.05
CA THR A 228 2.28 -20.59 26.52
C THR A 228 2.83 -19.26 27.04
N ASP A 229 3.23 -18.26 26.22
CA ASP A 229 3.22 -16.85 26.69
C ASP A 229 3.62 -15.77 25.67
N GLU A 230 3.07 -14.54 25.87
CA GLU A 230 3.77 -13.35 26.44
C GLU A 230 3.14 -12.01 25.98
N PHE A 231 2.56 -11.97 24.76
CA PHE A 231 1.84 -10.81 24.23
C PHE A 231 0.36 -11.11 24.02
N THR A 232 -0.41 -11.05 25.09
CA THR A 232 -1.88 -11.09 25.03
C THR A 232 -2.44 -9.68 25.19
N LEU A 233 -3.53 -9.41 24.47
CA LEU A 233 -4.38 -8.26 24.78
C LEU A 233 -5.39 -8.71 25.82
N ARG A 234 -5.57 -7.91 26.87
CA ARG A 234 -6.56 -8.22 27.91
C ARG A 234 -7.96 -8.16 27.30
N GLN A 235 -8.77 -9.18 27.57
CA GLN A 235 -10.17 -9.25 27.18
C GLN A 235 -10.98 -8.12 27.85
N SER A 236 -10.76 -7.92 29.15
CA SER A 236 -11.40 -6.86 29.96
C SER A 236 -10.33 -5.92 30.52
N PRO A 237 -9.83 -4.98 29.71
CA PRO A 237 -8.85 -3.99 30.18
C PRO A 237 -9.57 -2.89 31.01
N PRO A 238 -8.97 -2.34 32.09
CA PRO A 238 -9.62 -1.35 32.96
C PRO A 238 -10.19 -0.16 32.18
N THR A 239 -11.42 0.25 32.41
CA THR A 239 -12.04 1.33 31.62
C THR A 239 -11.46 2.72 31.94
N TYR A 240 -11.97 3.77 31.29
CA TYR A 240 -11.59 5.14 31.64
C TYR A 240 -11.95 5.43 33.10
N THR A 241 -13.17 5.06 33.51
CA THR A 241 -13.65 5.22 34.88
C THR A 241 -12.79 4.45 35.87
N ASP A 242 -12.34 3.24 35.54
CA ASP A 242 -11.44 2.47 36.41
C ASP A 242 -10.05 3.12 36.57
N LEU A 243 -9.55 3.78 35.52
CA LEU A 243 -8.21 4.36 35.50
C LEU A 243 -8.17 5.79 36.07
N ARG A 244 -9.29 6.51 36.06
CA ARG A 244 -9.35 7.89 36.55
C ARG A 244 -9.24 7.94 38.08
N PRO A 245 -8.25 8.65 38.65
CA PRO A 245 -8.15 8.79 40.09
C PRO A 245 -9.37 9.49 40.70
N SER A 246 -9.99 8.85 41.70
CA SER A 246 -11.13 9.42 42.42
C SER A 246 -10.71 10.65 43.24
N SER A 247 -9.49 10.65 43.79
CA SER A 247 -8.94 11.76 44.56
C SER A 247 -8.40 12.87 43.65
N PRO A 248 -8.87 14.13 43.78
CA PRO A 248 -8.31 15.27 43.06
C PRO A 248 -6.81 15.46 43.28
N ALA A 249 -6.29 15.10 44.46
CA ALA A 249 -4.86 15.24 44.79
C ALA A 249 -3.95 14.29 43.98
N GLN A 250 -4.53 13.27 43.34
CA GLN A 250 -3.81 12.33 42.48
C GLN A 250 -3.95 12.69 40.99
N ARG A 251 -4.65 13.78 40.67
CA ARG A 251 -4.85 14.24 39.30
C ARG A 251 -3.76 15.20 38.88
N ILE A 252 -3.46 15.19 37.59
CA ILE A 252 -2.41 15.98 36.95
C ILE A 252 -3.05 17.27 36.46
N HIS A 253 -2.65 18.39 37.06
CA HIS A 253 -3.03 19.70 36.57
C HIS A 253 -2.14 20.08 35.38
N VAL A 254 -2.75 20.46 34.25
CA VAL A 254 -2.04 20.85 33.03
C VAL A 254 -2.26 22.34 32.80
N GLU A 255 -1.23 23.15 33.06
CA GLU A 255 -1.31 24.61 32.91
C GLU A 255 -1.40 25.04 31.43
N THR A 256 -0.70 24.31 30.55
CA THR A 256 -0.66 24.58 29.12
C THR A 256 -0.67 23.29 28.32
N TRP A 257 -1.46 23.29 27.25
CA TRP A 257 -1.50 22.18 26.30
C TRP A 257 -0.37 22.20 25.28
N THR A 258 0.45 23.25 25.25
CA THR A 258 1.64 23.29 24.40
C THR A 258 2.76 22.48 25.07
N PRO A 259 3.34 21.48 24.38
CA PRO A 259 4.50 20.76 24.88
C PRO A 259 5.67 21.72 25.15
N GLU A 260 6.38 21.53 26.24
CA GLU A 260 7.55 22.35 26.62
C GLU A 260 8.81 21.90 25.87
N SER A 261 8.90 20.61 25.60
CA SER A 261 9.89 20.01 24.73
C SER A 261 9.77 20.58 23.31
N ASN A 262 10.92 20.83 22.68
CA ASN A 262 11.00 21.29 21.30
C ASN A 262 10.61 20.14 20.34
N VAL A 263 9.32 19.83 20.32
CA VAL A 263 8.73 18.83 19.44
C VAL A 263 8.17 19.53 18.22
N ASN A 264 8.44 18.94 17.05
CA ASN A 264 7.81 19.42 15.84
C ASN A 264 6.28 19.32 15.98
N THR A 265 5.60 20.45 15.87
CA THR A 265 4.14 20.58 15.96
C THR A 265 3.44 20.02 14.72
N HIS A 266 4.14 20.01 13.60
CA HIS A 266 3.76 19.34 12.36
C HIS A 266 4.91 18.47 11.92
N PRO A 267 5.07 17.29 12.53
CA PRO A 267 6.06 16.39 12.03
C PRO A 267 5.71 16.07 10.58
N ARG A 268 6.61 16.46 9.68
CA ARG A 268 6.56 16.08 8.27
C ARG A 268 6.90 14.60 8.21
N TYR A 269 5.96 13.76 8.60
CA TYR A 269 6.00 12.37 8.23
C TYR A 269 5.41 12.32 6.83
N VAL A 270 6.17 11.79 5.89
CA VAL A 270 5.55 11.29 4.66
C VAL A 270 4.68 10.13 5.10
N ASP A 271 3.42 10.08 4.68
CA ASP A 271 2.60 8.90 4.93
C ASP A 271 3.36 7.71 4.34
N ASP A 272 3.80 6.76 5.18
CA ASP A 272 4.58 5.60 4.73
C ASP A 272 3.76 4.87 3.63
N GLU A 273 2.42 4.95 3.66
CA GLU A 273 1.51 4.43 2.61
C GLU A 273 1.61 5.21 1.29
N GLU A 274 1.67 6.54 1.31
CA GLU A 274 1.76 7.41 0.11
C GLU A 274 3.12 7.28 -0.57
N TRP A 275 4.22 7.24 0.21
CA TRP A 275 5.53 6.96 -0.34
C TRP A 275 5.66 5.51 -0.85
N MET A 276 4.98 4.52 -0.24
CA MET A 276 4.94 3.18 -0.82
C MET A 276 4.15 3.16 -2.12
N GLN A 277 3.04 3.90 -2.21
CA GLN A 277 2.32 4.06 -3.47
C GLN A 277 3.16 4.81 -4.50
N GLU A 278 3.93 5.82 -4.13
CA GLU A 278 4.88 6.53 -5.02
C GLU A 278 6.08 5.67 -5.39
N GLU A 279 6.70 4.94 -4.48
CA GLU A 279 7.83 4.04 -4.77
C GLU A 279 7.33 2.87 -5.61
N ILE A 280 6.13 2.34 -5.36
CA ILE A 280 5.48 1.33 -6.22
C ILE A 280 5.02 1.95 -7.55
N SER A 281 4.54 3.19 -7.57
CA SER A 281 4.20 3.94 -8.79
C SER A 281 5.45 4.21 -9.61
N GLU A 282 6.57 4.56 -8.99
CA GLU A 282 7.87 4.81 -9.61
C GLU A 282 8.53 3.49 -10.04
N TYR A 283 8.34 2.40 -9.28
CA TYR A 283 8.78 1.03 -9.63
C TYR A 283 7.88 0.37 -10.69
N SER A 284 6.59 0.70 -10.73
CA SER A 284 5.63 0.26 -11.75
C SER A 284 5.68 1.15 -13.00
N ALA A 285 6.05 2.42 -12.86
CA ALA A 285 6.37 3.32 -13.96
C ALA A 285 7.73 2.96 -14.58
N SER A 286 8.69 2.49 -13.78
CA SER A 286 9.99 2.09 -14.31
C SER A 286 9.99 0.76 -15.07
N PHE A 287 8.97 -0.11 -14.97
CA PHE A 287 8.83 -1.25 -15.91
C PHE A 287 7.41 -1.86 -15.92
N SER A 288 6.35 -1.08 -16.13
CA SER A 288 5.04 -1.68 -16.46
C SER A 288 5.11 -2.23 -17.89
N ILE A 289 5.39 -3.53 -17.98
CA ILE A 289 5.26 -4.33 -19.20
C ILE A 289 3.90 -4.08 -19.87
N ILE A 290 2.87 -3.78 -19.08
CA ILE A 290 1.52 -3.46 -19.57
C ILE A 290 1.48 -2.09 -20.27
N THR A 291 2.18 -1.08 -19.76
CA THR A 291 2.25 0.25 -20.41
C THR A 291 3.07 0.19 -21.69
N LEU A 292 4.19 -0.54 -21.66
CA LEU A 292 5.01 -0.78 -22.85
C LEU A 292 4.23 -1.61 -23.89
N ALA A 293 3.49 -2.63 -23.46
CA ALA A 293 2.64 -3.43 -24.33
C ALA A 293 1.49 -2.61 -24.91
N LYS A 294 0.81 -1.75 -24.13
CA LYS A 294 -0.25 -0.86 -24.65
C LYS A 294 0.29 0.16 -25.65
N ALA A 295 1.47 0.73 -25.40
CA ALA A 295 2.12 1.64 -26.34
C ALA A 295 2.56 0.91 -27.62
N TYR A 296 3.09 -0.31 -27.49
CA TYR A 296 3.43 -1.18 -28.60
C TYR A 296 2.20 -1.56 -29.43
N TRP A 297 1.10 -1.97 -28.82
CA TRP A 297 -0.16 -2.30 -29.51
C TRP A 297 -0.72 -1.10 -30.26
N ARG A 298 -0.73 0.09 -29.66
CA ARG A 298 -1.14 1.32 -30.36
C ARG A 298 -0.25 1.65 -31.55
N PHE A 299 1.06 1.44 -31.43
CA PHE A 299 1.99 1.63 -32.54
C PHE A 299 1.80 0.58 -33.63
N ALA A 300 1.58 -0.69 -33.26
CA ALA A 300 1.30 -1.78 -34.19
C ALA A 300 0.00 -1.54 -34.96
N ASP A 301 -1.08 -1.14 -34.29
CA ASP A 301 -2.36 -0.80 -34.92
C ASP A 301 -2.20 0.38 -35.89
N GLN A 302 -1.49 1.44 -35.49
CA GLN A 302 -1.21 2.59 -36.38
C GLN A 302 -0.31 2.23 -37.56
N ALA A 303 0.65 1.33 -37.38
CA ALA A 303 1.51 0.86 -38.45
C ALA A 303 0.73 -0.04 -39.42
N ILE A 304 -0.11 -0.94 -38.90
CA ILE A 304 -1.04 -1.73 -39.70
C ILE A 304 -1.93 -0.79 -40.50
N ASP A 305 -2.61 0.18 -39.88
CA ASP A 305 -3.51 1.10 -40.58
C ASP A 305 -2.84 1.97 -41.66
N ARG A 306 -1.54 2.26 -41.52
CA ARG A 306 -0.77 2.99 -42.55
C ARG A 306 -0.22 2.10 -43.66
N ILE A 307 0.17 0.88 -43.33
CA ILE A 307 0.90 -0.02 -44.24
C ILE A 307 -0.05 -0.97 -44.98
N PHE A 308 -1.15 -1.38 -44.34
CA PHE A 308 -2.11 -2.31 -44.93
C PHE A 308 -2.83 -1.75 -46.15
N PRO A 309 -3.35 -0.50 -46.18
CA PRO A 309 -4.15 -0.06 -47.32
C PRO A 309 -3.40 -0.10 -48.67
N PRO A 310 -2.14 0.36 -48.76
CA PRO A 310 -1.36 0.22 -50.00
C PRO A 310 -1.05 -1.24 -50.37
N LEU A 311 -0.84 -2.11 -49.38
CA LEU A 311 -0.56 -3.54 -49.59
C LEU A 311 -1.82 -4.33 -49.97
N GLU A 312 -2.97 -3.95 -49.45
CA GLU A 312 -4.27 -4.54 -49.77
C GLU A 312 -4.65 -4.22 -51.20
N GLU A 313 -4.41 -2.99 -51.67
CA GLU A 313 -4.60 -2.62 -53.07
C GLU A 313 -3.69 -3.45 -53.99
N LEU A 314 -2.40 -3.56 -53.67
CA LEU A 314 -1.42 -4.29 -54.47
C LEU A 314 -1.67 -5.81 -54.50
N TYR A 315 -2.10 -6.39 -53.37
CA TYR A 315 -2.42 -7.81 -53.27
C TYR A 315 -3.77 -8.16 -53.89
N SER A 316 -4.79 -7.32 -53.70
CA SER A 316 -6.10 -7.54 -54.32
C SER A 316 -6.03 -7.46 -55.84
N GLU A 317 -5.17 -6.59 -56.37
CA GLU A 317 -4.85 -6.53 -57.81
C GLU A 317 -4.17 -7.81 -58.32
N TYR A 318 -3.27 -8.41 -57.53
CA TYR A 318 -2.48 -9.57 -57.97
C TYR A 318 -3.16 -10.93 -57.73
N VAL A 319 -3.92 -11.07 -56.65
CA VAL A 319 -4.45 -12.36 -56.16
C VAL A 319 -5.97 -12.43 -56.27
N GLY A 320 -6.66 -11.30 -56.48
CA GLY A 320 -8.11 -11.25 -56.68
C GLY A 320 -8.94 -11.55 -55.41
N VAL A 321 -8.34 -11.48 -54.23
CA VAL A 321 -9.02 -11.74 -52.94
C VAL A 321 -8.82 -10.54 -51.99
N PRO A 322 -9.88 -10.00 -51.38
CA PRO A 322 -9.77 -8.88 -50.44
C PRO A 322 -9.11 -9.33 -49.13
N LEU A 323 -7.96 -8.76 -48.80
CA LEU A 323 -7.10 -9.18 -47.68
C LEU A 323 -7.80 -9.03 -46.33
N ARG A 324 -8.56 -7.94 -46.15
CA ARG A 324 -9.20 -7.61 -44.88
C ARG A 324 -10.30 -8.60 -44.51
N GLY A 325 -11.09 -9.05 -45.49
CA GLY A 325 -12.11 -10.10 -45.29
C GLY A 325 -11.50 -11.49 -45.00
N TRP A 326 -10.28 -11.74 -45.45
CA TRP A 326 -9.54 -12.98 -45.19
C TRP A 326 -8.85 -12.97 -43.81
N ALA A 327 -8.37 -11.81 -43.35
CA ALA A 327 -7.72 -11.60 -42.07
C ALA A 327 -8.69 -11.51 -40.88
N GLU A 328 -9.93 -11.06 -41.10
CA GLU A 328 -10.93 -10.89 -40.04
C GLU A 328 -11.61 -12.21 -39.60
N GLY A 329 -11.39 -13.33 -40.32
CA GLY A 329 -12.14 -14.58 -40.11
C GLY A 329 -11.35 -15.87 -39.89
N SER A 330 -10.02 -15.87 -39.78
CA SER A 330 -9.25 -17.13 -39.72
C SER A 330 -8.13 -17.16 -38.67
N GLN A 331 -7.75 -18.39 -38.25
CA GLN A 331 -6.62 -18.75 -37.37
C GLN A 331 -5.27 -18.11 -37.80
N LEU A 332 -5.20 -17.55 -39.01
CA LEU A 332 -4.05 -16.84 -39.55
C LEU A 332 -3.84 -15.44 -38.96
N ARG A 333 -4.83 -14.83 -38.28
CA ARG A 333 -4.60 -13.58 -37.54
C ARG A 333 -3.64 -13.79 -36.37
N THR A 334 -3.78 -14.92 -35.68
CA THR A 334 -2.85 -15.35 -34.62
C THR A 334 -1.46 -15.59 -35.19
N ALA A 335 -1.36 -16.30 -36.32
CA ALA A 335 -0.09 -16.53 -37.02
C ALA A 335 0.55 -15.23 -37.53
N GLY A 336 -0.23 -14.28 -38.04
CA GLY A 336 0.25 -12.98 -38.51
C GLY A 336 0.76 -12.09 -37.38
N VAL A 337 0.03 -12.02 -36.26
CA VAL A 337 0.45 -11.30 -35.05
C VAL A 337 1.73 -11.92 -34.48
N PHE A 338 1.82 -13.23 -34.52
CA PHE A 338 2.97 -13.98 -34.07
C PHE A 338 4.21 -13.76 -34.95
N LEU A 339 4.07 -13.82 -36.27
CA LEU A 339 5.14 -13.48 -37.21
C LEU A 339 5.58 -12.02 -37.09
N ALA A 340 4.65 -11.10 -36.85
CA ALA A 340 4.96 -9.70 -36.57
C ALA A 340 5.76 -9.54 -35.26
N HIS A 341 5.38 -10.27 -34.19
CA HIS A 341 6.14 -10.29 -32.93
C HIS A 341 7.54 -10.87 -33.11
N LEU A 342 7.69 -11.95 -33.89
CA LEU A 342 8.99 -12.51 -34.24
C LEU A 342 9.86 -11.51 -35.01
N PHE A 343 9.27 -10.82 -35.99
CA PHE A 343 9.98 -9.83 -36.79
C PHE A 343 10.44 -8.64 -35.93
N VAL A 344 9.57 -8.10 -35.07
CA VAL A 344 9.93 -7.01 -34.15
C VAL A 344 10.97 -7.48 -33.14
N GLY A 345 10.83 -8.67 -32.58
CA GLY A 345 11.81 -9.27 -31.67
C GLY A 345 13.19 -9.42 -32.33
N ALA A 346 13.23 -9.92 -33.58
CA ALA A 346 14.44 -10.03 -34.37
C ALA A 346 15.06 -8.66 -34.69
N LEU A 347 14.25 -7.65 -35.00
CA LEU A 347 14.70 -6.29 -35.27
C LEU A 347 15.27 -5.61 -34.02
N MET A 348 14.59 -5.73 -32.88
CA MET A 348 15.08 -5.19 -31.61
C MET A 348 16.35 -5.91 -31.16
N LEU A 349 16.44 -7.22 -31.35
CA LEU A 349 17.65 -7.99 -31.12
C LEU A 349 18.78 -7.50 -32.05
N ALA A 350 18.54 -7.34 -33.34
CA ALA A 350 19.54 -6.83 -34.28
C ALA A 350 20.06 -5.44 -33.91
N VAL A 351 19.17 -4.53 -33.49
CA VAL A 351 19.55 -3.18 -33.01
C VAL A 351 20.33 -3.24 -31.69
N ALA A 352 19.93 -4.13 -30.77
CA ALA A 352 20.67 -4.35 -29.53
C ALA A 352 22.07 -4.92 -29.83
N LEU A 353 22.17 -5.96 -30.66
CA LEU A 353 23.42 -6.57 -31.09
C LEU A 353 24.37 -5.57 -31.74
N ALA A 354 23.85 -4.70 -32.61
CA ALA A 354 24.62 -3.61 -33.21
C ALA A 354 25.16 -2.61 -32.18
N ARG A 355 24.41 -2.33 -31.09
CA ARG A 355 24.84 -1.42 -30.01
C ARG A 355 25.83 -2.03 -29.02
N ILE A 356 25.83 -3.35 -28.85
CA ILE A 356 26.70 -4.06 -27.88
C ILE A 356 27.96 -4.65 -28.55
N GLY A 357 28.21 -4.30 -29.82
CA GLY A 357 29.41 -4.69 -30.56
C GLY A 357 29.39 -6.14 -31.05
N VAL A 358 28.22 -6.65 -31.42
CA VAL A 358 28.09 -7.90 -32.17
C VAL A 358 27.98 -7.57 -33.65
N TYR A 359 28.96 -8.03 -34.42
CA TYR A 359 29.05 -7.82 -35.87
C TYR A 359 29.10 -9.17 -36.57
N ILE A 360 28.22 -9.35 -37.56
CA ILE A 360 28.23 -10.52 -38.44
C ILE A 360 28.89 -10.06 -39.73
N ASP A 361 30.01 -10.65 -40.12
CA ASP A 361 30.60 -10.46 -41.44
C ASP A 361 29.90 -11.41 -42.41
N PRO A 362 29.02 -10.91 -43.30
CA PRO A 362 28.24 -11.76 -44.18
C PRO A 362 29.08 -12.36 -45.32
N ILE A 363 30.29 -11.84 -45.59
CA ILE A 363 31.17 -12.29 -46.66
C ILE A 363 32.10 -13.38 -46.15
N ALA A 364 32.65 -13.22 -44.93
CA ALA A 364 33.52 -14.21 -44.30
C ALA A 364 32.73 -15.32 -43.57
N GLY A 365 31.46 -15.09 -43.23
CA GLY A 365 30.67 -16.02 -42.42
C GLY A 365 31.07 -16.06 -40.94
N GLU A 366 31.80 -15.05 -40.46
CA GLU A 366 32.29 -14.96 -39.09
C GLU A 366 31.40 -14.05 -38.23
N ILE A 367 31.22 -14.42 -36.96
CA ILE A 367 30.50 -13.60 -35.99
C ILE A 367 31.48 -13.11 -34.93
N HIS A 368 31.69 -11.80 -34.89
CA HIS A 368 32.52 -11.16 -33.88
C HIS A 368 31.64 -10.65 -32.75
N MET A 369 31.88 -11.14 -31.54
CA MET A 369 31.14 -10.74 -30.35
C MET A 369 32.08 -10.29 -29.23
N THR A 370 31.73 -9.19 -28.57
CA THR A 370 32.31 -8.86 -27.26
C THR A 370 31.77 -9.82 -26.19
N ARG A 371 32.50 -10.00 -25.07
CA ARG A 371 32.02 -10.82 -23.94
C ARG A 371 30.65 -10.35 -23.41
N ILE A 372 30.40 -9.04 -23.46
CA ILE A 372 29.11 -8.44 -23.08
C ILE A 372 28.04 -8.82 -24.11
N GLY A 373 28.34 -8.78 -25.40
CA GLY A 373 27.43 -9.22 -26.46
C GLY A 373 26.98 -10.68 -26.32
N VAL A 374 27.91 -11.59 -25.97
CA VAL A 374 27.58 -13.00 -25.71
C VAL A 374 26.60 -13.14 -24.54
N LEU A 375 26.87 -12.46 -23.41
CA LEU A 375 25.99 -12.49 -22.24
C LEU A 375 24.60 -11.90 -22.54
N SER A 376 24.52 -10.83 -23.34
CA SER A 376 23.25 -10.23 -23.74
C SER A 376 22.44 -11.15 -24.65
N ILE A 377 23.06 -11.88 -25.58
CA ILE A 377 22.37 -12.88 -26.41
C ILE A 377 21.79 -13.98 -25.55
N LEU A 378 22.58 -14.53 -24.61
CA LEU A 378 22.12 -15.60 -23.74
C LEU A 378 20.96 -15.16 -22.84
N SER A 379 21.00 -13.94 -22.30
CA SER A 379 19.91 -13.37 -21.51
C SER A 379 18.66 -13.09 -22.35
N ALA A 380 18.82 -12.58 -23.58
CA ALA A 380 17.70 -12.35 -24.49
C ALA A 380 17.05 -13.68 -24.93
N LEU A 381 17.86 -14.70 -25.21
CA LEU A 381 17.38 -16.03 -25.55
C LEU A 381 16.64 -16.66 -24.36
N ALA A 382 17.19 -16.58 -23.15
CA ALA A 382 16.54 -17.05 -21.93
C ALA A 382 15.22 -16.33 -21.67
N PHE A 383 15.19 -15.00 -21.81
CA PHE A 383 13.97 -14.21 -21.67
C PHE A 383 12.93 -14.59 -22.74
N HIS A 384 13.36 -14.77 -23.99
CA HIS A 384 12.47 -15.17 -25.08
C HIS A 384 11.91 -16.57 -24.85
N THR A 385 12.72 -17.54 -24.41
CA THR A 385 12.24 -18.89 -24.07
C THR A 385 11.27 -18.87 -22.91
N MET A 386 11.49 -18.03 -21.88
CA MET A 386 10.59 -17.92 -20.72
C MET A 386 9.28 -17.19 -21.04
N SER A 387 9.30 -16.23 -21.97
CA SER A 387 8.11 -15.46 -22.35
C SER A 387 7.26 -16.13 -23.44
N MET A 388 7.81 -17.18 -24.07
CA MET A 388 7.15 -17.94 -25.13
C MET A 388 6.55 -19.27 -24.65
N GLU A 389 6.69 -19.62 -23.37
CA GLU A 389 5.99 -20.77 -22.78
C GLU A 389 4.47 -20.58 -23.01
N ASN A 390 3.88 -21.50 -23.78
CA ASN A 390 2.47 -21.59 -24.22
C ASN A 390 2.08 -20.89 -25.53
N LEU A 391 2.80 -19.86 -26.02
CA LEU A 391 2.36 -19.14 -27.24
C LEU A 391 2.65 -19.91 -28.54
N TRP A 392 3.75 -20.65 -28.61
CA TRP A 392 4.10 -21.44 -29.80
C TRP A 392 3.26 -22.70 -29.93
N GLU A 393 2.91 -23.32 -28.79
CA GLU A 393 2.09 -24.53 -28.75
C GLU A 393 0.68 -24.24 -29.29
N GLN A 394 0.07 -23.14 -28.83
CA GLN A 394 -1.21 -22.66 -29.35
C GLN A 394 -1.12 -22.29 -30.84
N ALA A 395 -0.07 -21.57 -31.26
CA ALA A 395 0.08 -21.19 -32.67
C ALA A 395 0.29 -22.41 -33.58
N LEU A 396 1.05 -23.42 -33.17
CA LEU A 396 1.27 -24.65 -33.93
C LEU A 396 0.03 -25.53 -33.98
N GLN A 397 -0.69 -25.65 -32.87
CA GLN A 397 -1.98 -26.34 -32.80
C GLN A 397 -3.00 -25.67 -33.72
N ASP A 398 -3.07 -24.34 -33.71
CA ASP A 398 -3.97 -23.56 -34.56
C ASP A 398 -3.62 -23.66 -36.06
N ILE A 399 -2.33 -23.71 -36.42
CA ILE A 399 -1.89 -23.80 -37.82
C ILE A 399 -2.03 -25.21 -38.38
N THR A 400 -1.71 -26.23 -37.58
CA THR A 400 -1.66 -27.62 -38.05
C THR A 400 -2.93 -28.41 -37.78
N GLY A 401 -3.79 -27.93 -36.88
CA GLY A 401 -4.97 -28.64 -36.39
C GLY A 401 -4.63 -29.91 -35.60
N ASN A 402 -3.36 -30.12 -35.23
CA ASN A 402 -2.88 -31.33 -34.59
C ASN A 402 -2.37 -31.04 -33.18
N GLU A 403 -3.12 -31.48 -32.17
CA GLU A 403 -2.83 -31.25 -30.76
C GLU A 403 -1.56 -31.99 -30.29
N GLU A 404 -1.17 -33.09 -30.96
CA GLU A 404 -0.02 -33.92 -30.55
C GLU A 404 1.35 -33.31 -30.94
N ILE A 405 1.39 -32.38 -31.90
CA ILE A 405 2.66 -31.77 -32.35
C ILE A 405 3.22 -30.81 -31.31
N GLY A 406 2.36 -30.13 -30.55
CA GLY A 406 2.77 -29.29 -29.42
C GLY A 406 3.51 -30.09 -28.37
N GLU A 407 2.92 -31.20 -27.90
CA GLU A 407 3.49 -32.07 -26.88
C GLU A 407 4.81 -32.74 -27.30
N LEU A 408 4.97 -33.07 -28.59
CA LEU A 408 6.20 -33.68 -29.14
C LEU A 408 7.40 -32.73 -29.13
N LEU A 409 7.17 -31.42 -29.11
CA LEU A 409 8.20 -30.38 -29.17
C LEU A 409 8.40 -29.67 -27.83
N THR A 410 7.55 -29.93 -26.83
CA THR A 410 7.70 -29.40 -25.47
C THR A 410 8.95 -29.98 -24.79
N VAL A 411 9.97 -29.13 -24.59
CA VAL A 411 11.17 -29.51 -23.84
C VAL A 411 10.88 -29.39 -22.34
N TYR A 412 10.59 -30.52 -21.68
CA TYR A 412 10.42 -30.55 -20.23
C TYR A 412 11.75 -30.27 -19.49
N PRO A 413 11.81 -29.28 -18.58
CA PRO A 413 13.03 -28.96 -17.82
C PRO A 413 13.49 -30.06 -16.84
N SER A 414 12.76 -31.16 -16.68
CA SER A 414 12.85 -32.04 -15.51
C SER A 414 13.76 -33.28 -15.63
N LYS A 415 14.71 -33.32 -16.58
CA LYS A 415 15.76 -34.37 -16.61
C LYS A 415 17.16 -33.84 -16.90
N TRP A 416 17.64 -32.95 -16.04
CA TRP A 416 19.08 -32.74 -15.86
C TRP A 416 19.50 -33.26 -14.48
N SER A 417 19.89 -34.53 -14.40
CA SER A 417 20.72 -35.00 -13.30
C SER A 417 22.17 -34.69 -13.64
N LEU A 418 22.77 -33.73 -12.95
CA LEU A 418 24.21 -33.50 -13.01
C LEU A 418 24.95 -34.76 -12.53
N ARG A 419 25.77 -35.33 -13.41
CA ARG A 419 26.94 -36.14 -13.05
C ARG A 419 28.18 -35.33 -13.40
#